data_AF-A0A1M7R2Q2-F1
#
_entry.id   AF-A0A1M7R2Q2-F1
#
_cell.length_a   1.000
_cell.length_b   1.000
_cell.length_c   1.000
_cell.angle_alpha   90.00
_cell.angle_beta   90.00
_cell.angle_gamma   90.00
#
_symmetry.space_group_name_H-M   'P 1'
#
loop_
_entity.id
_entity.type
_entity.pdbx_description
1 polymer ?
#
loop_
_entity_poly.entity_id
_entity_poly.type
_entity_poly.pdbx_seq_one_letter_code
_entity_poly.pdbx_strand_id
1 'polypeptide(L)' 'MSGRRAGRKRSCPDEVVRKVVELHRSGLRPQAISDAMNAGGYLTPSGKGRWSRSTAYQLLGTWAARDLLNGDEGTA' A
#
# COMPACT_ATOMS: atom_id res chain seq x y z
N MET A 1 -28.46 11.32 7.11
CA MET A 1 -27.07 11.08 7.55
C MET A 1 -26.85 9.58 7.71
N SER A 2 -25.63 9.12 7.42
CA SER A 2 -25.11 7.77 7.67
C SER A 2 -25.58 6.62 6.78
N GLY A 3 -24.84 6.42 5.69
CA GLY A 3 -24.60 5.12 5.08
C GLY A 3 -23.12 5.05 4.73
N ARG A 4 -22.25 4.94 5.74
CA ARG A 4 -20.80 4.81 5.55
C ARG A 4 -20.59 3.64 4.61
N ARG A 5 -20.05 3.90 3.41
CA ARG A 5 -19.66 2.87 2.44
C ARG A 5 -18.56 2.01 3.08
N ALA A 6 -18.95 1.00 3.86
CA ALA A 6 -18.06 -0.05 4.33
C ALA A 6 -17.84 -1.03 3.16
N GLY A 7 -17.27 -0.50 2.08
CA GLY A 7 -16.95 -1.27 0.88
C GLY A 7 -15.82 -2.23 1.19
N ARG A 8 -16.18 -3.47 1.54
CA ARG A 8 -15.36 -4.69 1.47
C ARG A 8 -14.23 -4.78 2.51
N LYS A 9 -14.19 -5.89 3.27
CA LYS A 9 -13.04 -6.28 4.09
C LYS A 9 -11.76 -6.19 3.24
N ARG A 10 -10.75 -5.50 3.78
CA ARG A 10 -9.42 -5.34 3.20
C ARG A 10 -8.86 -6.71 2.85
N SER A 11 -8.87 -7.07 1.57
CA SER A 11 -8.19 -8.28 1.10
C SER A 11 -6.68 -8.06 0.95
N CYS A 12 -6.22 -6.80 1.06
CA CYS A 12 -4.80 -6.49 1.13
C CYS A 12 -4.33 -6.70 2.57
N PRO A 13 -3.36 -7.58 2.81
CA PRO A 13 -2.73 -7.71 4.11
C PRO A 13 -2.19 -6.37 4.60
N ASP A 14 -2.45 -5.98 5.85
CA ASP A 14 -1.97 -4.70 6.38
C ASP A 14 -0.44 -4.60 6.33
N GLU A 15 0.28 -5.72 6.44
CA GLU A 15 1.74 -5.81 6.27
C GLU A 15 2.21 -5.34 4.88
N VAL A 16 1.44 -5.66 3.84
CA VAL A 16 1.75 -5.29 2.45
C VAL A 16 1.58 -3.78 2.27
N VAL A 17 0.50 -3.22 2.82
CA VAL A 17 0.26 -1.76 2.76
C VAL A 17 1.35 -1.01 3.51
N ARG A 18 1.70 -1.45 4.73
CA ARG A 18 2.78 -0.84 5.52
C ARG A 18 4.10 -0.89 4.77
N LYS A 19 4.46 -2.02 4.17
CA LYS A 19 5.73 -2.15 3.46
C LYS A 19 5.82 -1.24 2.24
N VAL A 20 4.73 -1.12 1.47
CA VAL A 20 4.66 -0.20 0.32
C VAL A 20 4.78 1.26 0.77
N VAL A 21 4.14 1.63 1.87
CA VAL A 21 4.24 2.99 2.43
C VAL A 21 5.65 3.28 2.94
N GLU A 22 6.29 2.34 3.64
CA GLU A 22 7.68 2.44 4.10
C GLU A 22 8.65 2.70 2.93
N LEU A 23 8.54 1.89 1.86
CA LEU A 23 9.37 2.04 0.65
C LEU A 23 9.08 3.38 -0.06
N HIS A 24 7.84 3.86 -0.05
CA HIS A 24 7.52 5.15 -0.63
C HIS A 24 8.09 6.31 0.20
N ARG A 25 8.05 6.22 1.52
CA ARG A 25 8.65 7.20 2.45
C ARG A 25 10.16 7.27 2.32
N SER A 26 10.83 6.16 2.01
CA SER A 26 12.26 6.17 1.68
C SER A 26 12.57 6.79 0.31
N GLY A 27 11.59 7.41 -0.35
CA GLY A 27 11.75 8.11 -1.62
C GLY A 27 11.67 7.22 -2.86
N LEU A 28 11.32 5.94 -2.71
CA LEU A 28 11.23 5.05 -3.87
C LEU A 28 10.02 5.38 -4.74
N ARG A 29 10.24 5.33 -6.05
CA ARG A 29 9.20 5.47 -7.06
C ARG A 29 8.38 4.18 -7.15
N PRO A 30 7.12 4.23 -7.62
CA PRO A 30 6.25 3.06 -7.71
C PRO A 30 6.84 1.86 -8.48
N GLN A 31 7.72 2.11 -9.46
CA GLN A 31 8.45 1.05 -10.17
C GLN A 31 9.43 0.31 -9.24
N ALA A 32 10.30 1.06 -8.54
CA ALA A 32 11.25 0.48 -7.60
C ALA A 32 10.55 -0.21 -6.42
N ILE A 33 9.39 0.31 -5.99
CA ILE A 33 8.55 -0.34 -4.99
C ILE A 33 8.07 -1.70 -5.50
N SER A 34 7.56 -1.79 -6.75
CA SER A 34 7.15 -3.09 -7.28
C SER A 34 8.30 -4.09 -7.38
N ASP A 35 9.49 -3.62 -7.75
CA ASP A 35 10.68 -4.47 -7.86
C ASP A 35 11.11 -4.97 -6.47
N ALA A 36 11.13 -4.10 -5.46
CA ALA A 36 11.43 -4.46 -4.07
C ALA A 36 10.41 -5.43 -3.47
N MET A 37 9.11 -5.23 -3.73
CA MET A 37 8.06 -6.13 -3.26
C MET A 37 8.15 -7.51 -3.92
N ASN A 38 8.44 -7.57 -5.22
CA ASN A 38 8.69 -8.82 -5.93
C ASN A 38 9.93 -9.54 -5.41
N ALA A 39 11.03 -8.81 -5.17
CA ALA A 39 12.27 -9.37 -4.63
C ALA A 39 12.09 -9.90 -3.20
N GLY A 40 11.25 -9.25 -2.40
CA GLY A 40 10.87 -9.69 -1.05
C GLY A 40 9.85 -10.83 -1.00
N GLY A 41 9.34 -11.30 -2.15
CA GLY A 41 8.37 -12.39 -2.21
C GLY A 41 6.95 -12.01 -1.75
N TYR A 42 6.64 -10.71 -1.67
CA TYR A 42 5.32 -10.26 -1.25
C TYR A 42 4.27 -10.52 -2.34
N LEU A 43 3.11 -11.05 -1.95
CA LEU A 43 1.96 -11.18 -2.84
C LEU A 43 1.29 -9.82 -3.04
N THR A 44 0.65 -9.66 -4.20
CA THR A 44 -0.16 -8.47 -4.47
C THR A 44 -1.39 -8.41 -3.54
N PRO A 45 -2.06 -7.24 -3.43
CA PRO A 45 -3.30 -7.10 -2.68
C PRO A 45 -4.42 -8.08 -3.04
N SER A 46 -4.42 -8.59 -4.27
CA SER A 46 -5.38 -9.60 -4.75
C SER A 46 -4.99 -11.03 -4.37
N GLY A 47 -3.87 -11.20 -3.64
CA GLY A 47 -3.30 -12.50 -3.26
C GLY A 47 -2.72 -13.29 -4.43
N LYS A 48 -2.61 -12.69 -5.63
CA LYS A 48 -2.24 -13.40 -6.87
C LYS A 48 -1.34 -12.53 -7.75
N GLY A 49 -0.26 -13.12 -8.26
CA GLY A 49 0.60 -12.51 -9.29
C GLY A 49 1.76 -11.65 -8.75
N ARG A 50 2.55 -11.10 -9.69
CA ARG A 50 3.67 -10.19 -9.41
C ARG A 50 3.21 -8.75 -9.24
N TRP A 51 3.96 -7.98 -8.47
CA TRP A 51 3.80 -6.54 -8.37
C TRP A 51 4.10 -5.87 -9.70
N SER A 52 3.20 -4.97 -10.10
CA SER A 52 3.43 -4.04 -11.19
C SER A 52 3.51 -2.62 -10.63
N ARG A 53 4.14 -1.71 -11.38
CA ARG A 53 4.14 -0.27 -11.07
C ARG A 53 2.73 0.27 -10.84
N SER A 54 1.77 -0.13 -11.68
CA SER A 54 0.38 0.31 -11.58
C SER A 54 -0.27 -0.17 -10.28
N THR A 55 0.00 -1.42 -9.88
CA THR A 55 -0.48 -1.98 -8.61
C THR A 55 0.08 -1.21 -7.41
N ALA A 56 1.37 -0.90 -7.40
CA ALA A 56 1.99 -0.10 -6.35
C ALA A 56 1.39 1.32 -6.28
N TYR A 57 1.21 1.99 -7.43
CA TYR A 57 0.60 3.30 -7.50
C TYR A 57 -0.86 3.31 -7.01
N GLN A 58 -1.66 2.34 -7.45
CA GLN A 58 -3.04 2.19 -7.01
C GLN A 58 -3.13 1.95 -5.50
N LEU A 59 -2.22 1.16 -4.93
CA LEU A 59 -2.19 0.91 -3.49
C LEU A 59 -1.89 2.18 -2.70
N LEU A 60 -0.91 2.98 -3.12
CA LEU A 60 -0.59 4.27 -2.49
C LEU A 60 -1.77 5.25 -2.53
N GLY A 61 -2.64 5.13 -3.54
CA GLY A 61 -3.88 5.91 -3.63
C GLY A 61 -5.02 5.43 -2.72
N THR A 62 -4.88 4.28 -2.06
CA THR A 62 -5.94 3.77 -1.16
C THR A 62 -6.03 4.60 0.11
N TRP A 63 -7.21 4.60 0.73
CA TRP A 63 -7.41 5.29 2.00
C TRP A 63 -6.46 4.76 3.10
N ALA A 64 -6.22 3.45 3.17
CA ALA A 64 -5.32 2.86 4.15
C ALA A 64 -3.86 3.33 3.97
N ALA A 65 -3.37 3.41 2.74
CA ALA A 65 -2.03 3.92 2.47
C ALA A 65 -1.93 5.42 2.78
N ARG A 66 -2.96 6.21 2.42
CA ARG A 66 -3.02 7.65 2.72
C ARG A 66 -3.10 7.93 4.21
N ASP A 67 -3.90 7.16 4.94
CA ASP A 67 -4.01 7.23 6.40
C ASP A 67 -2.65 6.98 7.06
N LEU A 68 -1.93 5.93 6.63
CA LEU A 68 -0.57 5.68 7.10
C LEU A 68 0.41 6.79 6.70
N LEU A 69 0.33 7.31 5.47
CA LEU A 69 1.20 8.39 4.99
C LEU A 69 1.01 9.69 5.76
N ASN A 70 -0.23 10.05 6.07
CA ASN A 70 -0.61 11.29 6.76
C ASN A 70 -0.54 11.16 8.29
N GLY A 71 -0.75 9.96 8.84
CA GLY A 71 -0.86 9.70 10.28
C GLY A 71 0.46 9.70 11.07
N ASP A 72 1.53 10.28 10.51
CA ASP A 72 2.87 10.36 11.12
C ASP A 72 3.27 11.82 11.42
N GLU A 73 2.33 12.78 11.36
CA GLU A 73 2.50 14.14 11.90
C GLU A 73 2.53 14.16 13.44
N GLY A 74 3.28 13.25 14.08
CA GLY A 74 3.26 13.10 15.52
C GLY A 74 4.30 12.13 16.06
N THR A 75 5.58 12.31 15.75
CA THR A 75 6.64 11.96 16.71
C THR A 75 7.75 13.00 16.62
N ALA A 76 7.74 13.90 17.59
CA ALA A 76 8.90 14.71 18.00
C ALA A 76 9.90 13.84 18.77
#